data_AF-A0AAV5LND9-F1
#
_entry.id   AF-A0AAV5LND9-F1
#
_cell.length_a   1.000
_cell.length_b   1.000
_cell.length_c   1.000
_cell.angle_alpha   90.00
_cell.angle_beta   90.00
_cell.angle_gamma   90.00
#
_symmetry.space_group_name_H-M   'P 1'
#
loop_
_entity.id
_entity.type
_entity.pdbx_description
1 polymer ?
#
loop_
_entity_poly.entity_id
_entity_poly.type
_entity_poly.pdbx_seq_one_letter_code
_entity_poly.pdbx_strand_id
1 'polypeptide(L)'
;MADEIRITVCTRIDEKLQALSSTFSEHTIFRVPRELYEVSETAYEPEIISIGPYHRGKNHLKMMEVHKVRFLRMLLRRTNEHTAEPYENTTEPYEHTAEPYVAALRGMVEKVRNCYSEPSSISTEDFLEMLVLDGCFIVEFIHQLLDGNMDEYVFRVEGNFDRILLDLILFENQLPFFVLWELFGIIRGNERIFYVNRLLQLFAGTMPGLRVDVVYDHNSIKSVKHLLDLVRGNWLPSRVMEDHSRASKDGKWSFIRSATELKEAGIRFKKGEGNTLFDIMFRNGVLEIPMIEITDDTERLYRNVIVSEQFEKENPKYFTEFARFMDCLINSGKDVELLCNCGIIENWLGSDEAVAAMFNRLTDNVGVSIEFYAWICNDVNEHYNALWNKRIASLRHNYFNTPWAFISFLAAAFLLLLTLLQTTFTIFPRH
;
A
#
# COMPACT_ATOMS: atom_id res chain seq x y z
N MET A 1 37.74 -40.61 5.73
CA MET A 1 36.34 -40.29 6.06
C MET A 1 36.12 -38.81 6.38
N ALA A 2 36.78 -38.21 7.38
CA ALA A 2 36.61 -36.78 7.69
C ALA A 2 37.09 -35.83 6.55
N ASP A 3 38.23 -36.14 5.92
CA ASP A 3 38.75 -35.35 4.80
C ASP A 3 37.90 -35.45 3.52
N GLU A 4 37.22 -36.59 3.35
CA GLU A 4 36.40 -36.88 2.17
C GLU A 4 35.07 -36.10 2.24
N ILE A 5 34.45 -36.05 3.42
CA ILE A 5 33.27 -35.20 3.68
C ILE A 5 33.62 -33.72 3.47
N ARG A 6 34.79 -33.26 3.96
CA ARG A 6 35.24 -31.87 3.77
C ARG A 6 35.35 -31.53 2.29
N ILE A 7 35.99 -32.38 1.49
CA ILE A 7 36.17 -32.15 0.05
C ILE A 7 34.82 -32.10 -0.66
N THR A 8 33.93 -33.06 -0.40
CA THR A 8 32.58 -33.07 -1.01
C THR A 8 31.77 -31.83 -0.63
N VAL A 9 31.84 -31.38 0.62
CA VAL A 9 31.14 -30.17 1.07
C VAL A 9 31.73 -28.92 0.40
N CYS A 10 33.05 -28.78 0.33
CA CYS A 10 33.69 -27.66 -0.37
C CYS A 10 33.32 -27.62 -1.86
N THR A 11 33.39 -28.76 -2.58
CA THR A 11 32.99 -28.80 -3.99
C THR A 11 31.54 -28.39 -4.20
N ARG A 12 30.61 -28.86 -3.34
CA ARG A 12 29.20 -28.45 -3.42
C ARG A 12 29.00 -26.96 -3.10
N ILE A 13 29.81 -26.39 -2.22
CA ILE A 13 29.79 -24.96 -1.92
C ILE A 13 30.34 -24.18 -3.11
N ASP A 14 31.45 -24.61 -3.70
CA ASP A 14 32.08 -23.95 -4.86
C ASP A 14 31.15 -24.00 -6.08
N GLU A 15 30.47 -25.12 -6.33
CA GLU A 15 29.43 -25.24 -7.37
C GLU A 15 28.28 -24.26 -7.12
N LYS A 16 27.82 -24.14 -5.87
CA LYS A 16 26.79 -23.15 -5.51
C LYS A 16 27.27 -21.72 -5.69
N LEU A 17 28.52 -21.42 -5.34
CA LEU A 17 29.11 -20.09 -5.50
C LEU A 17 29.33 -19.73 -6.97
N GLN A 18 29.70 -20.69 -7.82
CA GLN A 18 29.81 -20.51 -9.27
C GLN A 18 28.45 -20.37 -9.95
N ALA A 19 27.40 -20.99 -9.38
CA ALA A 19 26.03 -20.86 -9.86
C ALA A 19 25.37 -19.52 -9.45
N LEU A 20 25.93 -18.78 -8.49
CA LEU A 20 25.51 -17.41 -8.21
C LEU A 20 25.97 -16.51 -9.37
N SER A 21 25.02 -15.90 -10.09
CA SER A 21 25.38 -14.88 -11.09
C SER A 21 26.16 -13.75 -10.42
N SER A 22 27.22 -13.26 -11.06
CA SER A 22 28.01 -12.11 -10.59
C SER A 22 27.22 -10.80 -10.58
N THR A 23 26.09 -10.77 -11.28
CA THR A 23 25.08 -9.72 -11.19
C THR A 23 24.14 -10.08 -10.03
N PHE A 24 24.06 -9.21 -9.01
CA PHE A 24 22.92 -9.21 -8.11
C PHE A 24 21.67 -9.21 -8.98
N SER A 25 20.82 -10.20 -8.80
CA SER A 25 19.64 -10.35 -9.64
C SER A 25 18.79 -9.07 -9.62
N GLU A 26 18.49 -8.52 -10.80
CA GLU A 26 17.59 -7.38 -11.01
C GLU A 26 16.11 -7.81 -10.86
N HIS A 27 15.81 -8.67 -9.88
CA HIS A 27 14.44 -9.03 -9.56
C HIS A 27 13.67 -7.78 -9.12
N THR A 28 12.50 -7.59 -9.69
CA THR A 28 11.62 -6.45 -9.39
C THR A 28 10.25 -6.88 -8.90
N ILE A 29 9.87 -8.14 -9.12
CA ILE A 29 8.60 -8.73 -8.67
C ILE A 29 8.93 -9.91 -7.77
N PHE A 30 8.49 -9.82 -6.51
CA PHE A 30 8.80 -10.80 -5.48
C PHE A 30 7.52 -11.43 -4.93
N ARG A 31 7.64 -12.62 -4.35
CA ARG A 31 6.62 -13.13 -3.43
C ARG A 31 6.60 -12.28 -2.16
N VAL A 32 5.41 -12.05 -1.61
CA VAL A 32 5.18 -11.53 -0.28
C VAL A 32 5.86 -12.47 0.71
N PRO A 33 6.73 -11.95 1.59
CA PRO A 33 7.31 -12.73 2.68
C PRO A 33 6.24 -13.42 3.50
N ARG A 34 6.49 -14.68 3.85
CA ARG A 34 5.53 -15.53 4.56
C ARG A 34 5.02 -14.87 5.85
N GLU A 35 5.89 -14.17 6.56
CA GLU A 35 5.60 -13.48 7.81
C GLU A 35 4.58 -12.36 7.63
N LEU A 36 4.56 -11.70 6.47
CA LEU A 36 3.55 -10.69 6.13
C LEU A 36 2.25 -11.36 5.66
N TYR A 37 2.38 -12.41 4.84
CA TYR A 37 1.24 -13.16 4.33
C TYR A 37 0.39 -13.78 5.46
N GLU A 38 1.04 -14.32 6.51
CA GLU A 38 0.35 -14.92 7.66
C GLU A 38 -0.45 -13.90 8.51
N VAL A 39 -0.12 -12.60 8.42
CA VAL A 39 -0.89 -11.55 9.12
C VAL A 39 -2.22 -11.31 8.41
N SER A 40 -2.25 -11.32 7.07
CA SER A 40 -3.46 -11.05 6.29
C SER A 40 -3.36 -11.67 4.90
N GLU A 41 -3.67 -12.96 4.80
CA GLU A 41 -3.63 -13.72 3.55
C GLU A 41 -4.55 -13.09 2.48
N THR A 42 -5.75 -12.69 2.89
CA THR A 42 -6.76 -12.09 2.00
C THR A 42 -6.30 -10.77 1.40
N ALA A 43 -5.32 -10.07 2.01
CA ALA A 43 -4.80 -8.82 1.47
C ALA A 43 -3.89 -8.99 0.25
N TYR A 44 -3.30 -10.17 0.07
CA TYR A 44 -2.32 -10.42 -1.00
C TYR A 44 -2.85 -11.37 -2.08
N GLU A 45 -3.92 -12.11 -1.80
CA GLU A 45 -4.51 -13.05 -2.74
C GLU A 45 -5.45 -12.34 -3.73
N PRO A 46 -5.21 -12.43 -5.06
CA PRO A 46 -6.13 -11.92 -6.06
C PRO A 46 -7.50 -12.60 -5.95
N GLU A 47 -8.55 -11.78 -6.07
CA GLU A 47 -9.93 -12.22 -5.93
C GLU A 47 -10.54 -12.66 -7.25
N ILE A 48 -10.14 -12.01 -8.35
CA ILE A 48 -10.80 -12.09 -9.65
C ILE A 48 -9.81 -12.41 -10.76
N ILE A 49 -8.68 -11.72 -10.82
CA ILE A 49 -7.74 -11.83 -11.93
C ILE A 49 -6.32 -12.12 -11.47
N SER A 50 -5.73 -13.17 -12.04
CA SER A 50 -4.28 -13.39 -11.98
C SER A 50 -3.60 -12.55 -13.06
N ILE A 51 -2.49 -11.91 -12.74
CA ILE A 51 -1.60 -11.22 -13.68
C ILE A 51 -0.18 -11.68 -13.39
N GLY A 52 0.50 -12.16 -14.44
CA GLY A 52 1.80 -12.79 -14.29
C GLY A 52 1.71 -14.23 -13.73
N PRO A 53 2.87 -14.82 -13.41
CA PRO A 53 2.99 -16.26 -13.21
C PRO A 53 2.58 -16.74 -11.80
N TYR A 54 2.57 -15.87 -10.79
CA TYR A 54 2.50 -16.28 -9.38
C TYR A 54 1.14 -16.82 -8.93
N HIS A 55 0.04 -16.34 -9.51
CA HIS A 55 -1.32 -16.80 -9.22
C HIS A 55 -1.95 -17.57 -10.40
N ARG A 56 -1.16 -17.85 -11.45
CA ARG A 56 -1.65 -18.52 -12.65
C ARG A 56 -2.16 -19.92 -12.33
N GLY A 57 -3.34 -20.25 -12.86
CA GLY A 57 -3.94 -21.58 -12.73
C GLY A 57 -4.73 -21.83 -11.45
N LYS A 58 -4.81 -20.87 -10.52
CA LYS A 58 -5.67 -20.97 -9.34
C LYS A 58 -7.14 -21.10 -9.73
N ASN A 59 -7.84 -22.02 -9.07
CA ASN A 59 -9.17 -22.45 -9.50
C ASN A 59 -10.21 -21.32 -9.52
N HIS A 60 -10.17 -20.41 -8.54
CA HIS A 60 -11.12 -19.29 -8.44
C HIS A 60 -10.88 -18.20 -9.49
N LEU A 61 -9.68 -18.15 -10.11
CA LEU A 61 -9.30 -17.13 -11.10
C LEU A 61 -9.49 -17.60 -12.55
N LYS A 62 -9.78 -18.90 -12.77
CA LYS A 62 -9.88 -19.50 -14.12
C LYS A 62 -10.93 -18.85 -15.01
N MET A 63 -12.02 -18.36 -14.42
CA MET A 63 -13.07 -17.68 -15.18
C MET A 63 -12.51 -16.47 -15.92
N MET A 64 -11.65 -15.69 -15.27
CA MET A 64 -11.10 -14.47 -15.85
C MET A 64 -10.08 -14.74 -16.95
N GLU A 65 -9.44 -15.91 -17.00
CA GLU A 65 -8.61 -16.30 -18.16
C GLU A 65 -9.41 -16.33 -19.47
N VAL A 66 -10.68 -16.76 -19.42
CA VAL A 66 -11.58 -16.71 -20.59
C VAL A 66 -11.87 -15.27 -20.99
N HIS A 67 -12.01 -14.37 -20.02
CA HIS A 67 -12.23 -12.96 -20.28
C HIS A 67 -11.00 -12.26 -20.85
N LYS A 68 -9.78 -12.61 -20.43
CA LYS A 68 -8.55 -12.08 -21.08
C LYS A 68 -8.53 -12.36 -22.57
N VAL A 69 -8.92 -13.56 -23.00
CA VAL A 69 -9.04 -13.91 -24.43
C VAL A 69 -10.12 -13.07 -25.13
N ARG A 70 -11.25 -12.79 -24.45
CA ARG A 70 -12.29 -11.89 -24.97
C ARG A 70 -11.79 -10.46 -25.13
N PHE A 71 -11.04 -9.95 -24.15
CA PHE A 71 -10.42 -8.62 -24.20
C PHE A 71 -9.39 -8.54 -25.32
N LEU A 72 -8.54 -9.55 -25.50
CA LEU A 72 -7.65 -9.62 -26.66
C LEU A 72 -8.43 -9.56 -27.98
N ARG A 73 -9.54 -10.30 -28.11
CA ARG A 73 -10.39 -10.24 -29.31
C ARG A 73 -10.95 -8.84 -29.55
N MET A 74 -11.38 -8.13 -28.49
CA MET A 74 -11.87 -6.76 -28.59
C MET A 74 -10.77 -5.81 -29.05
N LEU A 75 -9.58 -5.91 -28.44
CA LEU A 75 -8.41 -5.14 -28.82
C LEU A 75 -8.05 -5.35 -30.30
N LEU A 76 -7.99 -6.60 -30.76
CA LEU A 76 -7.67 -6.95 -32.16
C LEU A 76 -8.68 -6.38 -33.15
N ARG A 77 -9.96 -6.28 -32.79
CA ARG A 77 -10.97 -5.63 -33.63
C ARG A 77 -10.73 -4.12 -33.70
N ARG A 78 -10.49 -3.49 -32.56
CA ARG A 78 -10.28 -2.04 -32.42
C ARG A 78 -9.07 -1.54 -33.20
N THR A 79 -7.92 -2.21 -33.08
CA THR A 79 -6.68 -1.79 -33.76
C THR A 79 -6.84 -1.83 -35.28
N ASN A 80 -7.67 -2.74 -35.81
CA ASN A 80 -7.91 -2.89 -37.24
C ASN A 80 -8.84 -1.81 -37.82
N GLU A 81 -9.81 -1.33 -37.04
CA GLU A 81 -10.67 -0.20 -37.44
C GLU A 81 -9.87 1.10 -37.62
N HIS A 82 -8.77 1.26 -36.88
CA HIS A 82 -7.91 2.44 -36.96
C HIS A 82 -6.85 2.36 -38.08
N THR A 83 -6.52 1.16 -38.57
CA THR A 83 -5.51 0.94 -39.62
C THR A 83 -6.11 0.72 -41.00
N ALA A 84 -7.42 0.55 -41.12
CA ALA A 84 -8.10 0.44 -42.41
C ALA A 84 -8.12 1.80 -43.14
N GLU A 85 -7.19 1.99 -44.09
CA GLU A 85 -7.43 2.96 -45.16
C GLU A 85 -8.66 2.52 -45.98
N PRO A 86 -9.54 3.45 -46.41
CA PRO A 86 -10.70 3.12 -47.22
C PRO A 86 -10.26 2.79 -48.65
N TYR A 87 -9.69 1.60 -48.85
CA TYR A 87 -9.42 1.08 -50.18
C TYR A 87 -10.46 0.03 -50.52
N GLU A 88 -11.30 0.35 -51.49
CA GLU A 88 -12.33 -0.52 -52.04
C GLU A 88 -11.72 -1.80 -52.63
N ASN A 89 -12.40 -2.93 -52.40
CA ASN A 89 -12.27 -4.21 -53.10
C ASN A 89 -11.14 -5.18 -52.70
N THR A 90 -11.05 -5.54 -51.42
CA THR A 90 -10.53 -6.87 -51.04
C THR A 90 -11.58 -7.65 -50.21
N THR A 91 -12.08 -8.73 -50.80
CA THR A 91 -13.09 -9.64 -50.22
C THR A 91 -12.46 -10.72 -49.32
N GLU A 92 -11.28 -10.45 -48.76
CA GLU A 92 -10.65 -11.35 -47.79
C GLU A 92 -10.79 -10.76 -46.38
N PRO A 93 -11.33 -11.49 -45.39
CA PRO A 93 -11.36 -11.02 -44.02
C PRO A 93 -9.91 -10.83 -43.54
N TYR A 94 -9.51 -9.60 -43.25
CA TYR A 94 -8.24 -9.31 -42.61
C TYR A 94 -8.09 -10.21 -41.38
N GLU A 95 -7.07 -11.08 -41.38
CA GLU A 95 -6.91 -12.09 -40.35
C GLU A 95 -6.61 -11.39 -39.01
N HIS A 96 -7.51 -11.56 -38.02
CA HIS A 96 -7.34 -11.01 -36.67
C HIS A 96 -6.22 -11.74 -35.94
N THR A 97 -4.97 -11.36 -36.20
CA THR A 97 -3.81 -12.09 -35.69
C THR A 97 -3.19 -11.42 -34.46
N ALA A 98 -2.87 -12.24 -33.45
CA ALA A 98 -2.08 -11.84 -32.29
C ALA A 98 -0.56 -11.79 -32.59
N GLU A 99 -0.15 -12.09 -33.82
CA GLU A 99 1.25 -12.20 -34.24
C GLU A 99 2.10 -10.97 -33.91
N PRO A 100 1.67 -9.70 -34.13
CA PRO A 100 2.49 -8.54 -33.80
C PRO A 100 2.85 -8.48 -32.31
N TYR A 101 1.90 -8.83 -31.44
CA TYR A 101 2.08 -8.86 -29.98
C TYR A 101 3.00 -10.01 -29.56
N VAL A 102 2.79 -11.20 -30.12
CA VAL A 102 3.64 -12.38 -29.88
C VAL A 102 5.07 -12.10 -30.34
N ALA A 103 5.25 -11.51 -31.52
CA ALA A 103 6.56 -11.18 -32.08
C ALA A 103 7.32 -10.17 -31.21
N ALA A 104 6.64 -9.11 -30.75
CA ALA A 104 7.23 -8.11 -29.89
C ALA A 104 7.66 -8.67 -28.53
N LEU A 105 6.82 -9.50 -27.90
CA LEU A 105 7.10 -10.04 -26.57
C LEU A 105 8.05 -11.25 -26.58
N ARG A 106 8.19 -11.97 -27.71
CA ARG A 106 9.07 -13.14 -27.82
C ARG A 106 10.52 -12.84 -27.43
N GLY A 107 11.06 -11.71 -27.90
CA GLY A 107 12.46 -11.32 -27.66
C GLY A 107 12.76 -10.92 -26.21
N MET A 108 11.74 -10.72 -25.37
CA MET A 108 11.89 -10.26 -23.99
C MET A 108 11.54 -11.31 -22.94
N VAL A 109 11.15 -12.53 -23.32
CA VAL A 109 10.72 -13.58 -22.37
C VAL A 109 11.75 -13.82 -21.26
N GLU A 110 13.02 -14.02 -21.60
CA GLU A 110 14.08 -14.24 -20.61
C GLU A 110 14.28 -13.03 -19.70
N LYS A 111 14.21 -11.82 -20.26
CA LYS A 111 14.30 -10.58 -19.48
C LYS A 111 13.14 -10.48 -18.48
N VAL A 112 11.92 -10.81 -18.92
CA VAL A 112 10.72 -10.80 -18.06
C VAL A 112 10.80 -11.87 -16.98
N ARG A 113 11.28 -13.08 -17.31
CA ARG A 113 11.51 -14.15 -16.32
C ARG A 113 12.49 -13.71 -15.23
N ASN A 114 13.56 -13.02 -15.60
CA ASN A 114 14.55 -12.50 -14.66
C ASN A 114 13.99 -11.41 -13.72
N CYS A 115 12.85 -10.79 -14.03
CA CYS A 115 12.20 -9.85 -13.11
C CYS A 115 11.53 -10.55 -11.92
N TYR A 116 11.18 -11.84 -12.04
CA TYR A 116 10.54 -12.60 -10.96
C TYR A 116 11.59 -13.26 -10.06
N SER A 117 11.44 -13.11 -8.75
CA SER A 117 12.40 -13.64 -7.76
C SER A 117 12.41 -15.16 -7.65
N GLU A 118 11.37 -15.83 -8.14
CA GLU A 118 11.22 -17.28 -8.09
C GLU A 118 11.06 -17.82 -9.51
N PRO A 119 11.77 -18.90 -9.86
CA PRO A 119 11.66 -19.50 -11.18
C PRO A 119 10.26 -20.11 -11.38
N SER A 120 9.64 -19.81 -12.52
CA SER A 120 8.37 -20.45 -12.89
C SER A 120 8.63 -21.74 -13.69
N SER A 121 7.91 -22.81 -13.37
CA SER A 121 7.94 -24.08 -14.12
C SER A 121 7.14 -24.04 -15.44
N ILE A 122 6.72 -22.84 -15.86
CA ILE A 122 5.89 -22.61 -17.04
C ILE A 122 6.77 -22.74 -18.29
N SER A 123 6.25 -23.37 -19.34
CA SER A 123 6.95 -23.44 -20.64
C SER A 123 7.18 -22.04 -21.23
N THR A 124 8.10 -21.91 -22.19
CA THR A 124 8.34 -20.61 -22.86
C THR A 124 7.10 -20.16 -23.63
N GLU A 125 6.40 -21.10 -24.25
CA GLU A 125 5.18 -20.89 -25.03
C GLU A 125 4.04 -20.42 -24.13
N ASP A 126 3.75 -21.14 -23.04
CA ASP A 126 2.68 -20.77 -22.11
C ASP A 126 2.98 -19.44 -21.39
N PHE A 127 4.26 -19.16 -21.14
CA PHE A 127 4.68 -17.90 -20.53
C PHE A 127 4.52 -16.74 -21.51
N LEU A 128 4.87 -16.92 -22.77
CA LEU A 128 4.65 -15.91 -23.80
C LEU A 128 3.16 -15.65 -24.02
N GLU A 129 2.34 -16.70 -24.05
CA GLU A 129 0.88 -16.57 -24.11
C GLU A 129 0.33 -15.77 -22.93
N MET A 130 0.79 -16.08 -21.70
CA MET A 130 0.44 -15.32 -20.50
C MET A 130 0.78 -13.84 -20.64
N LEU A 131 1.99 -13.49 -21.11
CA LEU A 131 2.39 -12.09 -21.26
C LEU A 131 1.49 -11.34 -22.25
N VAL A 132 1.13 -11.98 -23.36
CA VAL A 132 0.23 -11.38 -24.35
C VAL A 132 -1.17 -11.20 -23.77
N LEU A 133 -1.75 -12.25 -23.18
CA LEU A 133 -3.11 -12.18 -22.64
C LEU A 133 -3.24 -11.19 -21.48
N ASP A 134 -2.33 -11.25 -20.51
CA ASP A 134 -2.36 -10.39 -19.32
C ASP A 134 -2.06 -8.93 -19.69
N GLY A 135 -1.05 -8.71 -20.55
CA GLY A 135 -0.69 -7.38 -21.00
C GLY A 135 -1.80 -6.74 -21.85
N CYS A 136 -2.32 -7.46 -22.85
CA CYS A 136 -3.41 -6.96 -23.69
C CYS A 136 -4.70 -6.76 -22.90
N PHE A 137 -4.99 -7.61 -21.90
CA PHE A 137 -6.10 -7.37 -20.99
C PHE A 137 -5.96 -6.02 -20.30
N ILE A 138 -4.81 -5.72 -19.69
CA ILE A 138 -4.59 -4.44 -19.00
C ILE A 138 -4.78 -3.27 -19.96
N VAL A 139 -4.19 -3.33 -21.16
CA VAL A 139 -4.31 -2.21 -22.13
C VAL A 139 -5.75 -2.00 -22.58
N GLU A 140 -6.46 -3.07 -22.94
CA GLU A 140 -7.84 -2.98 -23.41
C GLU A 140 -8.79 -2.59 -22.27
N PHE A 141 -8.54 -3.06 -21.05
CA PHE A 141 -9.28 -2.65 -19.87
C PHE A 141 -9.18 -1.14 -19.62
N ILE A 142 -7.98 -0.56 -19.73
CA ILE A 142 -7.80 0.89 -19.64
C ILE A 142 -8.59 1.61 -20.75
N HIS A 143 -8.54 1.12 -21.99
CA HIS A 143 -9.28 1.74 -23.09
C HIS A 143 -10.80 1.76 -22.89
N GLN A 144 -11.37 0.63 -22.49
CA GLN A 144 -12.82 0.49 -22.36
C GLN A 144 -13.38 1.45 -21.32
N LEU A 145 -12.65 1.70 -20.23
CA LEU A 145 -13.05 2.63 -19.18
C LEU A 145 -13.10 4.08 -19.64
N LEU A 146 -12.30 4.44 -20.64
CA LEU A 146 -12.10 5.83 -21.05
C LEU A 146 -12.98 6.24 -22.22
N ASP A 147 -13.22 5.33 -23.16
CA ASP A 147 -13.96 5.66 -24.38
C ASP A 147 -15.48 5.75 -24.13
N GLY A 148 -15.96 5.41 -22.93
CA GLY A 148 -17.39 5.36 -22.60
C GLY A 148 -18.19 4.36 -23.44
N ASN A 149 -17.54 3.72 -24.42
CA ASN A 149 -18.01 2.62 -25.25
C ASN A 149 -17.86 1.32 -24.46
N MET A 150 -18.34 1.35 -23.23
CA MET A 150 -18.53 0.19 -22.40
C MET A 150 -19.61 -0.62 -23.11
N ASP A 151 -19.18 -1.56 -23.95
CA ASP A 151 -20.06 -2.63 -24.39
C ASP A 151 -20.78 -3.15 -23.14
N GLU A 152 -22.07 -3.43 -23.29
CA GLU A 152 -22.95 -4.01 -22.26
C GLU A 152 -22.31 -5.23 -21.55
N TYR A 153 -21.29 -5.82 -22.17
CA TYR A 153 -20.42 -6.87 -21.70
C TYR A 153 -19.52 -6.49 -20.50
N VAL A 154 -18.90 -5.32 -20.47
CA VAL A 154 -17.99 -4.89 -19.37
C VAL A 154 -18.78 -4.56 -18.11
N PHE A 155 -19.95 -3.94 -18.29
CA PHE A 155 -20.95 -3.76 -17.23
C PHE A 155 -21.48 -5.11 -16.70
N ARG A 156 -21.34 -6.19 -17.50
CA ARG A 156 -21.75 -7.57 -17.18
C ARG A 156 -20.61 -8.54 -16.82
N VAL A 157 -19.34 -8.09 -16.71
CA VAL A 157 -18.31 -8.85 -15.96
C VAL A 157 -18.54 -8.73 -14.43
N GLU A 158 -19.80 -8.48 -14.03
CA GLU A 158 -20.40 -8.72 -12.71
C GLU A 158 -20.19 -7.64 -11.63
N GLY A 159 -20.16 -6.35 -11.98
CA GLY A 159 -20.07 -5.28 -10.94
C GLY A 159 -18.75 -5.29 -10.14
N ASN A 160 -17.75 -6.02 -10.66
CA ASN A 160 -16.50 -6.35 -10.00
C ASN A 160 -15.33 -5.40 -10.39
N PHE A 161 -15.66 -4.20 -10.86
CA PHE A 161 -14.69 -3.24 -11.38
C PHE A 161 -13.60 -2.89 -10.36
N ASP A 162 -14.00 -2.49 -9.16
CA ASP A 162 -13.07 -2.09 -8.09
C ASP A 162 -12.15 -3.25 -7.70
N ARG A 163 -12.68 -4.48 -7.69
CA ARG A 163 -11.93 -5.70 -7.41
C ARG A 163 -10.86 -5.98 -8.46
N ILE A 164 -11.17 -5.79 -9.76
CA ILE A 164 -10.17 -5.90 -10.83
C ILE A 164 -9.07 -4.86 -10.63
N LEU A 165 -9.42 -3.59 -10.35
CA LEU A 165 -8.43 -2.55 -10.11
C LEU A 165 -7.50 -2.89 -8.95
N LEU A 166 -8.05 -3.39 -7.84
CA LEU A 166 -7.26 -3.80 -6.68
C LEU A 166 -6.33 -4.97 -7.01
N ASP A 167 -6.82 -5.97 -7.74
CA ASP A 167 -6.00 -7.10 -8.19
C ASP A 167 -4.84 -6.65 -9.09
N LEU A 168 -5.02 -5.63 -9.93
CA LEU A 168 -3.98 -5.09 -10.82
C LEU A 168 -2.83 -4.40 -10.06
N ILE A 169 -3.03 -4.01 -8.80
CA ILE A 169 -2.02 -3.34 -7.97
C ILE A 169 -1.56 -4.19 -6.77
N LEU A 170 -1.90 -5.48 -6.73
CA LEU A 170 -1.29 -6.38 -5.75
C LEU A 170 0.18 -6.62 -6.05
N PHE A 171 1.01 -6.65 -5.02
CA PHE A 171 2.47 -6.74 -5.14
C PHE A 171 2.95 -8.01 -5.90
N GLU A 172 2.32 -9.16 -5.67
CA GLU A 172 2.65 -10.42 -6.36
C GLU A 172 2.00 -10.56 -7.76
N ASN A 173 0.95 -9.78 -8.04
CA ASN A 173 0.09 -9.96 -9.20
C ASN A 173 0.46 -8.97 -10.31
N GLN A 174 1.73 -9.00 -10.73
CA GLN A 174 2.31 -7.96 -11.59
C GLN A 174 2.94 -8.51 -12.86
N LEU A 175 2.96 -7.66 -13.90
CA LEU A 175 3.89 -7.75 -15.02
C LEU A 175 4.96 -6.66 -14.89
N PRO A 176 6.19 -6.90 -15.39
CA PRO A 176 7.16 -5.82 -15.51
C PRO A 176 6.62 -4.71 -16.42
N PHE A 177 6.75 -3.47 -16.00
CA PHE A 177 6.08 -2.34 -16.67
C PHE A 177 6.53 -2.17 -18.12
N PHE A 178 7.78 -2.53 -18.43
CA PHE A 178 8.28 -2.46 -19.80
C PHE A 178 7.52 -3.38 -20.79
N VAL A 179 6.82 -4.41 -20.31
CA VAL A 179 5.92 -5.23 -21.14
C VAL A 179 4.74 -4.37 -21.62
N LEU A 180 4.07 -3.69 -20.68
CA LEU A 180 2.97 -2.76 -21.00
C LEU A 180 3.46 -1.62 -21.89
N TRP A 181 4.64 -1.10 -21.60
CA TRP A 181 5.28 -0.05 -22.40
C TRP A 181 5.47 -0.44 -23.87
N GLU A 182 5.84 -1.69 -24.14
CA GLU A 182 5.98 -2.20 -25.50
C GLU A 182 4.62 -2.36 -26.18
N LEU A 183 3.63 -2.91 -25.46
CA LEU A 183 2.26 -3.06 -25.95
C LEU A 183 1.60 -1.71 -26.28
N PHE A 184 1.81 -0.68 -25.45
CA PHE A 184 1.34 0.69 -25.75
C PHE A 184 1.89 1.19 -27.09
N GLY A 185 3.15 0.87 -27.38
CA GLY A 185 3.82 1.21 -28.64
C GLY A 185 3.19 0.55 -29.86
N ILE A 186 2.82 -0.73 -29.75
CA ILE A 186 2.16 -1.46 -30.84
C ILE A 186 0.77 -0.89 -31.11
N ILE A 187 0.03 -0.52 -30.07
CA ILE A 187 -1.38 -0.15 -30.19
C ILE A 187 -1.59 1.30 -30.63
N ARG A 188 -0.77 2.26 -30.16
CA ARG A 188 -0.88 3.69 -30.55
C ARG A 188 0.45 4.39 -30.85
N GLY A 189 1.53 3.65 -31.11
CA GLY A 189 2.79 4.23 -31.56
C GLY A 189 3.41 5.20 -30.55
N ASN A 190 3.38 6.50 -30.88
CA ASN A 190 4.02 7.57 -30.12
C ASN A 190 3.19 8.05 -28.92
N GLU A 191 1.94 7.63 -28.78
CA GLU A 191 1.06 8.06 -27.68
C GLU A 191 1.23 7.23 -26.40
N ARG A 192 2.40 6.61 -26.15
CA ARG A 192 2.60 5.74 -24.97
C ARG A 192 2.36 6.47 -23.65
N ILE A 193 2.76 7.75 -23.56
CA ILE A 193 2.56 8.61 -22.39
C ILE A 193 1.08 8.82 -22.08
N PHE A 194 0.22 8.79 -23.10
CA PHE A 194 -1.23 8.86 -22.90
C PHE A 194 -1.71 7.74 -21.98
N TYR A 195 -1.32 6.47 -22.24
CA TYR A 195 -1.70 5.35 -21.39
C TYR A 195 -1.17 5.46 -19.96
N VAL A 196 0.06 5.95 -19.79
CA VAL A 196 0.64 6.16 -18.45
C VAL A 196 -0.18 7.17 -17.67
N ASN A 197 -0.48 8.32 -18.26
CA ASN A 197 -1.31 9.34 -17.60
C ASN A 197 -2.71 8.81 -17.30
N ARG A 198 -3.26 7.94 -18.15
CA ARG A 198 -4.56 7.31 -17.94
C ARG A 198 -4.57 6.29 -16.81
N LEU A 199 -3.52 5.45 -16.72
CA LEU A 199 -3.32 4.56 -15.58
C LEU A 199 -3.28 5.35 -14.28
N LEU A 200 -2.52 6.44 -14.24
CA LEU A 200 -2.44 7.29 -13.05
C LEU A 200 -3.80 7.89 -12.70
N GLN A 201 -4.53 8.42 -13.68
CA GLN A 201 -5.88 8.95 -13.46
C GLN A 201 -6.85 7.89 -12.91
N LEU A 202 -6.75 6.65 -13.38
CA LEU A 202 -7.57 5.53 -12.91
C LEU A 202 -7.34 5.23 -11.42
N PHE A 203 -6.09 5.29 -10.97
CA PHE A 203 -5.70 5.07 -9.58
C PHE A 203 -5.68 6.35 -8.73
N ALA A 204 -6.07 7.50 -9.29
CA ALA A 204 -6.16 8.77 -8.55
C ALA A 204 -7.18 8.71 -7.42
N GLY A 205 -8.28 7.97 -7.65
CA GLY A 205 -9.34 7.78 -6.66
C GLY A 205 -9.05 6.70 -5.62
N THR A 206 -8.08 5.80 -5.85
CA THR A 206 -7.80 4.70 -4.92
C THR A 206 -7.09 5.13 -3.64
N MET A 207 -6.33 6.24 -3.67
CA MET A 207 -5.68 6.79 -2.47
C MET A 207 -5.61 8.32 -2.51
N PRO A 208 -5.79 9.00 -1.36
CA PRO A 208 -5.51 10.43 -1.27
C PRO A 208 -4.01 10.71 -1.47
N GLY A 209 -3.69 11.64 -2.37
CA GLY A 209 -2.31 12.09 -2.59
C GLY A 209 -1.66 11.73 -3.92
N LEU A 210 -2.44 11.34 -4.94
CA LEU A 210 -1.91 11.27 -6.30
C LEU A 210 -1.48 12.66 -6.78
N ARG A 211 -0.17 12.86 -6.91
CA ARG A 211 0.41 14.04 -7.52
C ARG A 211 0.27 13.96 -9.04
N VAL A 212 -0.87 14.44 -9.56
CA VAL A 212 -1.12 14.52 -11.01
C VAL A 212 -0.18 15.52 -11.72
N ASP A 213 0.60 16.30 -10.95
CA ASP A 213 1.64 17.20 -11.46
C ASP A 213 2.97 16.49 -11.81
N VAL A 214 3.12 15.19 -11.51
CA VAL A 214 4.29 14.40 -11.93
C VAL A 214 4.19 14.13 -13.43
N VAL A 215 4.98 14.85 -14.21
CA VAL A 215 5.10 14.64 -15.66
C VAL A 215 6.08 13.50 -15.89
N TYR A 216 5.56 12.37 -16.37
CA TYR A 216 6.41 11.27 -16.82
C TYR A 216 6.98 11.57 -18.21
N ASP A 217 8.30 11.62 -18.29
CA ASP A 217 9.02 11.54 -19.54
C ASP A 217 9.44 10.09 -19.86
N HIS A 218 9.96 9.89 -21.07
CA HIS A 218 10.41 8.58 -21.53
C HIS A 218 11.51 7.95 -20.66
N ASN A 219 12.32 8.74 -19.96
CA ASN A 219 13.42 8.25 -19.13
C ASN A 219 12.92 7.87 -17.74
N SER A 220 12.02 8.65 -17.15
CA SER A 220 11.37 8.33 -15.86
C SER A 220 10.59 7.02 -15.91
N ILE A 221 10.02 6.67 -17.07
CA ILE A 221 9.26 5.42 -17.22
C ILE A 221 10.17 4.19 -17.28
N LYS A 222 11.42 4.33 -17.73
CA LYS A 222 12.36 3.20 -17.80
C LYS A 222 12.75 2.67 -16.42
N SER A 223 12.66 3.50 -15.38
CA SER A 223 12.91 3.08 -13.99
C SER A 223 11.68 2.47 -13.31
N VAL A 224 10.49 2.56 -13.92
CA VAL A 224 9.26 1.97 -13.36
C VAL A 224 9.34 0.46 -13.47
N LYS A 225 9.19 -0.23 -12.35
CA LYS A 225 9.33 -1.68 -12.25
C LYS A 225 8.09 -2.42 -12.73
N HIS A 226 6.92 -2.05 -12.21
CA HIS A 226 5.62 -2.66 -12.46
C HIS A 226 4.49 -1.66 -12.16
N LEU A 227 3.22 -2.05 -12.30
CA LEU A 227 2.08 -1.13 -12.19
C LEU A 227 1.92 -0.55 -10.77
N LEU A 228 2.02 -1.38 -9.72
CA LEU A 228 2.00 -0.87 -8.34
C LEU A 228 3.13 0.15 -8.07
N ASP A 229 4.32 -0.06 -8.64
CA ASP A 229 5.45 0.87 -8.51
C ASP A 229 5.17 2.22 -9.20
N LEU A 230 4.53 2.18 -10.38
CA LEU A 230 4.07 3.39 -11.07
C LEU A 230 3.09 4.18 -10.19
N VAL A 231 2.07 3.50 -9.66
CA VAL A 231 1.01 4.13 -8.86
C VAL A 231 1.59 4.72 -7.57
N ARG A 232 2.37 3.93 -6.83
CA ARG A 232 3.03 4.37 -5.60
C ARG A 232 4.02 5.50 -5.84
N GLY A 233 4.75 5.50 -6.96
CA GLY A 233 5.67 6.59 -7.33
C GLY A 233 5.01 7.96 -7.49
N ASN A 234 3.68 8.02 -7.59
CA ASN A 234 2.89 9.26 -7.60
C ASN A 234 2.24 9.59 -6.26
N TRP A 235 2.33 8.69 -5.28
CA TRP A 235 1.88 8.87 -3.91
C TRP A 235 3.06 9.34 -3.06
N LEU A 236 3.41 10.60 -3.23
CA LEU A 236 4.54 11.23 -2.56
C LEU A 236 4.06 12.34 -1.62
N PRO A 237 4.79 12.62 -0.54
CA PRO A 237 4.51 13.78 0.29
C PRO A 237 4.60 15.09 -0.51
N SER A 238 3.97 16.14 0.02
CA SER A 238 4.17 17.48 -0.52
C SER A 238 5.62 17.94 -0.32
N ARG A 239 6.08 18.85 -1.20
CA ARG A 239 7.42 19.45 -1.08
C ARG A 239 7.62 20.13 0.28
N VAL A 240 6.55 20.72 0.82
CA VAL A 240 6.57 21.38 2.14
C VAL A 240 6.94 20.38 3.24
N MET A 241 6.35 19.18 3.19
CA MET A 241 6.66 18.12 4.16
C MET A 241 8.07 17.59 4.02
N GLU A 242 8.56 17.39 2.79
CA GLU A 242 9.94 16.97 2.55
C GLU A 242 10.94 17.99 3.11
N ASP A 243 10.70 19.28 2.90
CA ASP A 243 11.59 20.34 3.37
C ASP A 243 11.60 20.44 4.90
N HIS A 244 10.44 20.26 5.55
CA HIS A 244 10.36 20.17 7.01
C HIS A 244 11.13 18.97 7.56
N SER A 245 10.97 17.80 6.94
CA SER A 245 11.70 16.59 7.33
C SER A 245 13.21 16.77 7.17
N ARG A 246 13.68 17.28 6.02
CA ARG A 246 15.11 17.56 5.76
C ARG A 246 15.71 18.61 6.70
N ALA A 247 14.92 19.60 7.10
CA ALA A 247 15.36 20.65 8.02
C ALA A 247 15.50 20.17 9.47
N SER A 248 14.79 19.09 9.84
CA SER A 248 14.89 18.48 11.16
C SER A 248 16.20 17.71 11.29
N LYS A 249 17.19 18.33 11.94
CA LYS A 249 18.48 17.70 12.22
C LYS A 249 18.35 16.82 13.47
N ASP A 250 18.71 15.53 13.33
CA ASP A 250 19.07 14.63 14.43
C ASP A 250 17.97 14.25 15.43
N GLY A 251 16.70 14.37 15.05
CA GLY A 251 15.60 13.88 15.88
C GLY A 251 15.49 12.36 15.81
N LYS A 252 16.12 11.62 16.73
CA LYS A 252 15.77 10.21 16.95
C LYS A 252 14.27 10.15 17.22
N TRP A 253 13.56 9.31 16.46
CA TRP A 253 12.13 9.16 16.65
C TRP A 253 11.77 8.72 18.08
N SER A 254 10.64 9.24 18.57
CA SER A 254 10.05 8.89 19.86
C SER A 254 8.56 8.59 19.69
N PHE A 255 8.08 7.55 20.36
CA PHE A 255 6.64 7.22 20.38
C PHE A 255 5.83 8.39 20.94
N ILE A 256 4.71 8.70 20.30
CA ILE A 256 3.70 9.62 20.81
C ILE A 256 2.60 8.86 21.56
N ARG A 257 1.79 9.58 22.33
CA ARG A 257 0.61 9.02 23.01
C ARG A 257 -0.56 8.85 22.03
N SER A 258 -1.54 8.04 22.41
CA SER A 258 -2.77 7.85 21.62
C SER A 258 -3.55 9.16 21.46
N ALA A 259 -4.42 9.22 20.45
CA ALA A 259 -5.20 10.41 20.15
C ALA A 259 -6.02 10.88 21.37
N THR A 260 -6.64 9.94 22.09
CA THR A 260 -7.41 10.24 23.30
C THR A 260 -6.54 10.84 24.40
N GLU A 261 -5.38 10.23 24.70
CA GLU A 261 -4.44 10.74 25.71
C GLU A 261 -3.90 12.14 25.36
N LEU A 262 -3.57 12.36 24.08
CA LEU A 262 -3.11 13.67 23.59
C LEU A 262 -4.22 14.72 23.75
N LYS A 263 -5.47 14.38 23.41
CA LYS A 263 -6.63 15.27 23.60
C LYS A 263 -6.84 15.61 25.07
N GLU A 264 -6.78 14.62 25.94
CA GLU A 264 -6.91 14.82 27.38
C GLU A 264 -5.83 15.77 27.91
N ALA A 265 -4.59 15.67 27.41
CA ALA A 265 -3.49 16.56 27.75
C ALA A 265 -3.66 18.00 27.22
N GLY A 266 -4.58 18.22 26.27
CA GLY A 266 -4.94 19.54 25.73
C GLY A 266 -4.43 19.79 24.31
N ILE A 267 -3.85 18.79 23.65
CA ILE A 267 -3.55 18.85 22.22
C ILE A 267 -4.87 18.71 21.45
N ARG A 268 -5.05 19.52 20.41
CA ARG A 268 -6.27 19.50 19.60
C ARG A 268 -6.02 18.76 18.29
N PHE A 269 -7.06 18.12 17.78
CA PHE A 269 -7.04 17.45 16.47
C PHE A 269 -7.92 18.22 15.51
N LYS A 270 -7.48 18.33 14.25
CA LYS A 270 -8.24 19.00 13.19
C LYS A 270 -7.98 18.29 11.85
N LYS A 271 -9.00 18.21 11.01
CA LYS A 271 -8.83 17.89 9.57
C LYS A 271 -7.85 18.90 8.94
N GLY A 272 -6.79 18.39 8.34
CA GLY A 272 -5.82 19.15 7.55
C GLY A 272 -6.34 19.45 6.14
N GLU A 273 -5.86 20.54 5.54
CA GLU A 273 -6.17 20.97 4.17
C GLU A 273 -5.12 20.46 3.15
N GLY A 274 -4.35 19.44 3.53
CA GLY A 274 -3.28 18.88 2.71
C GLY A 274 -3.76 18.28 1.39
N ASN A 275 -2.86 18.24 0.41
CA ASN A 275 -3.13 17.65 -0.90
C ASN A 275 -2.85 16.14 -0.91
N THR A 276 -2.09 15.66 0.07
CA THR A 276 -1.66 14.27 0.18
C THR A 276 -1.97 13.70 1.54
N LEU A 277 -2.13 12.38 1.62
CA LEU A 277 -2.18 11.60 2.87
C LEU A 277 -1.10 11.98 3.88
N PHE A 278 0.08 12.36 3.37
CA PHE A 278 1.28 12.55 4.17
C PHE A 278 1.39 13.95 4.79
N ASP A 279 0.49 14.87 4.45
CA ASP A 279 0.56 16.27 4.85
C ASP A 279 0.07 16.49 6.30
N ILE A 280 0.69 15.78 7.24
CA ILE A 280 0.44 15.88 8.68
C ILE A 280 1.28 17.02 9.25
N MET A 281 0.66 17.92 10.00
CA MET A 281 1.36 19.07 10.58
C MET A 281 1.01 19.22 12.06
N PHE A 282 2.00 19.59 12.87
CA PHE A 282 1.77 20.01 14.25
C PHE A 282 2.12 21.48 14.43
N ARG A 283 1.13 22.30 14.81
CA ARG A 283 1.30 23.75 14.97
C ARG A 283 0.47 24.26 16.14
N ASN A 284 1.11 24.99 17.06
CA ASN A 284 0.42 25.67 18.17
C ASN A 284 -0.50 24.75 19.01
N GLY A 285 -0.04 23.52 19.29
CA GLY A 285 -0.82 22.53 20.04
C GLY A 285 -1.98 21.90 19.26
N VAL A 286 -2.00 22.04 17.93
CA VAL A 286 -2.97 21.40 17.04
C VAL A 286 -2.24 20.43 16.12
N LEU A 287 -2.67 19.18 16.14
CA LEU A 287 -2.26 18.16 15.17
C LEU A 287 -3.29 18.15 14.02
N GLU A 288 -2.85 18.56 12.85
CA GLU A 288 -3.61 18.61 11.62
C GLU A 288 -3.29 17.37 10.79
N ILE A 289 -4.29 16.54 10.53
CA ILE A 289 -4.15 15.28 9.78
C ILE A 289 -5.10 15.34 8.58
N PRO A 290 -4.64 15.06 7.35
CA PRO A 290 -5.52 14.94 6.18
C PRO A 290 -6.65 13.94 6.44
N MET A 291 -7.81 14.18 5.81
CA MET A 291 -8.93 13.25 5.95
C MET A 291 -8.66 11.96 5.16
N ILE A 292 -9.01 10.83 5.77
CA ILE A 292 -8.80 9.49 5.24
C ILE A 292 -10.12 8.74 5.26
N GLU A 293 -10.52 8.26 4.09
CA GLU A 293 -11.65 7.34 3.95
C GLU A 293 -11.16 5.91 4.20
N ILE A 294 -11.86 5.18 5.06
CA ILE A 294 -11.56 3.80 5.41
C ILE A 294 -12.73 2.91 5.00
N THR A 295 -12.50 2.04 4.02
CA THR A 295 -13.46 1.10 3.43
C THR A 295 -12.97 -0.34 3.58
N ASP A 296 -13.78 -1.32 3.14
CA ASP A 296 -13.43 -2.74 3.16
C ASP A 296 -12.12 -3.07 2.40
N ASP A 297 -11.77 -2.26 1.41
CA ASP A 297 -10.60 -2.49 0.54
C ASP A 297 -9.33 -1.76 1.00
N THR A 298 -9.45 -0.88 2.01
CA THR A 298 -8.33 -0.06 2.50
C THR A 298 -7.17 -0.91 3.03
N GLU A 299 -7.45 -1.95 3.82
CA GLU A 299 -6.39 -2.80 4.39
C GLU A 299 -5.57 -3.50 3.28
N ARG A 300 -6.27 -4.05 2.28
CA ARG A 300 -5.69 -4.74 1.13
C ARG A 300 -4.72 -3.81 0.40
N LEU A 301 -5.18 -2.60 0.08
CA LEU A 301 -4.38 -1.59 -0.60
C LEU A 301 -3.15 -1.20 0.20
N TYR A 302 -3.33 -0.88 1.48
CA TYR A 302 -2.29 -0.38 2.37
C TYR A 302 -1.17 -1.43 2.52
N ARG A 303 -1.54 -2.69 2.73
CA ARG A 303 -0.58 -3.79 2.87
C ARG A 303 0.26 -4.03 1.61
N ASN A 304 -0.33 -3.88 0.42
CA ASN A 304 0.40 -4.02 -0.84
C ASN A 304 1.40 -2.87 -1.07
N VAL A 305 1.05 -1.65 -0.67
CA VAL A 305 1.99 -0.51 -0.70
C VAL A 305 3.13 -0.73 0.30
N ILE A 306 2.81 -1.12 1.54
CA ILE A 306 3.80 -1.37 2.60
C ILE A 306 4.81 -2.43 2.17
N VAL A 307 4.34 -3.58 1.65
CA VAL A 307 5.26 -4.64 1.19
C VAL A 307 6.10 -4.14 0.03
N SER A 308 5.55 -3.38 -0.91
CA SER A 308 6.32 -2.78 -2.01
C SER A 308 7.47 -1.91 -1.50
N GLU A 309 7.23 -1.06 -0.49
CA GLU A 309 8.28 -0.25 0.15
C GLU A 309 9.34 -1.09 0.88
N GLN A 310 9.01 -2.30 1.36
CA GLN A 310 10.01 -3.16 1.99
C GLN A 310 11.06 -3.71 1.02
N PHE A 311 10.70 -3.86 -0.26
CA PHE A 311 11.62 -4.31 -1.30
C PHE A 311 12.37 -3.14 -1.98
N GLU A 312 12.12 -1.90 -1.55
CA GLU A 312 12.86 -0.74 -1.99
C GLU A 312 14.01 -0.41 -1.04
N LYS A 313 15.22 -0.29 -1.59
CA LYS A 313 16.43 -0.01 -0.79
C LYS A 313 16.73 1.48 -0.64
N GLU A 314 16.47 2.27 -1.68
CA GLU A 314 16.99 3.64 -1.79
C GLU A 314 15.93 4.72 -1.52
N ASN A 315 14.66 4.37 -1.54
CA ASN A 315 13.56 5.32 -1.37
C ASN A 315 13.06 5.36 0.09
N PRO A 316 12.67 6.54 0.60
CA PRO A 316 11.97 6.64 1.86
C PRO A 316 10.67 5.84 1.86
N LYS A 317 10.35 5.23 3.00
CA LYS A 317 9.16 4.37 3.17
C LYS A 317 7.98 5.20 3.70
N TYR A 318 7.61 6.24 2.98
CA TYR A 318 6.64 7.25 3.44
C TYR A 318 5.33 6.64 3.92
N PHE A 319 4.82 5.63 3.21
CA PHE A 319 3.56 4.99 3.54
C PHE A 319 3.68 4.10 4.79
N THR A 320 4.74 3.33 4.88
CA THR A 320 5.05 2.52 6.07
C THR A 320 5.22 3.40 7.31
N GLU A 321 5.91 4.53 7.18
CA GLU A 321 6.05 5.52 8.26
C GLU A 321 4.71 6.15 8.64
N PHE A 322 3.86 6.47 7.66
CA PHE A 322 2.51 6.96 7.88
C PHE A 322 1.66 5.93 8.65
N ALA A 323 1.67 4.66 8.22
CA ALA A 323 0.93 3.59 8.87
C ALA A 323 1.37 3.44 10.33
N ARG A 324 2.68 3.50 10.61
CA ARG A 324 3.21 3.46 11.99
C ARG A 324 2.86 4.71 12.81
N PHE A 325 2.84 5.88 12.19
CA PHE A 325 2.40 7.11 12.86
C PHE A 325 0.93 7.01 13.29
N MET A 326 0.07 6.51 12.40
CA MET A 326 -1.36 6.31 12.70
C MET A 326 -1.58 5.23 13.77
N ASP A 327 -0.85 4.10 13.71
CA ASP A 327 -0.83 3.07 14.75
C ASP A 327 -0.52 3.66 16.14
N CYS A 328 0.46 4.59 16.25
CA CYS A 328 0.72 5.28 17.53
C CYS A 328 -0.47 6.11 18.04
N LEU A 329 -1.25 6.71 17.14
CA LEU A 329 -2.42 7.51 17.50
C LEU A 329 -3.65 6.65 17.81
N ILE A 330 -3.77 5.46 17.20
CA ILE A 330 -5.01 4.65 17.20
C ILE A 330 -4.81 3.36 17.99
N ASN A 331 -4.79 3.44 19.31
CA ASN A 331 -4.68 2.22 20.14
C ASN A 331 -6.03 1.50 20.31
N SER A 332 -7.15 2.20 20.14
CA SER A 332 -8.49 1.69 20.43
C SER A 332 -9.59 2.34 19.59
N GLY A 333 -10.80 1.78 19.62
CA GLY A 333 -11.97 2.37 18.98
C GLY A 333 -12.27 3.81 19.46
N LYS A 334 -11.92 4.17 20.70
CA LYS A 334 -12.08 5.55 21.20
C LYS A 334 -11.21 6.57 20.47
N ASP A 335 -10.02 6.14 20.07
CA ASP A 335 -9.10 6.99 19.30
C ASP A 335 -9.66 7.22 17.89
N VAL A 336 -10.24 6.17 17.29
CA VAL A 336 -10.94 6.28 16.00
C VAL A 336 -12.18 7.17 16.13
N GLU A 337 -13.03 6.96 17.14
CA GLU A 337 -14.22 7.78 17.40
C GLU A 337 -13.83 9.27 17.52
N LEU A 338 -12.73 9.56 18.22
CA LEU A 338 -12.21 10.91 18.31
C LEU A 338 -11.81 11.47 16.93
N LEU A 339 -11.04 10.73 16.15
CA LEU A 339 -10.57 11.17 14.85
C LEU A 339 -11.73 11.32 13.85
N CYS A 340 -12.76 10.47 13.93
CA CYS A 340 -14.02 10.60 13.21
C CYS A 340 -14.74 11.90 13.57
N ASN A 341 -14.87 12.21 14.86
CA ASN A 341 -15.48 13.46 15.34
C ASN A 341 -14.72 14.71 14.90
N CYS A 342 -13.41 14.59 14.63
CA CYS A 342 -12.58 15.66 14.09
C CYS A 342 -12.59 15.75 12.56
N GLY A 343 -13.33 14.86 11.88
CA GLY A 343 -13.39 14.76 10.42
C GLY A 343 -12.10 14.27 9.77
N ILE A 344 -11.22 13.63 10.55
CA ILE A 344 -9.93 13.08 10.08
C ILE A 344 -10.13 11.67 9.51
N ILE A 345 -10.99 10.86 10.13
CA ILE A 345 -11.35 9.53 9.62
C ILE A 345 -12.81 9.56 9.16
N GLU A 346 -13.06 9.04 7.96
CA GLU A 346 -14.40 8.67 7.52
C GLU A 346 -14.50 7.14 7.52
N ASN A 347 -15.19 6.61 8.52
CA ASN A 347 -15.26 5.17 8.78
C ASN A 347 -16.43 4.52 8.02
N TRP A 348 -16.11 3.73 6.99
CA TRP A 348 -17.05 2.89 6.25
C TRP A 348 -16.91 1.38 6.57
N LEU A 349 -15.98 0.99 7.46
CA LEU A 349 -15.83 -0.40 7.93
C LEU A 349 -16.91 -0.83 8.94
N GLY A 350 -17.71 0.12 9.45
CA GLY A 350 -18.88 -0.15 10.30
C GLY A 350 -18.58 -0.30 11.80
N SER A 351 -17.31 -0.34 12.23
CA SER A 351 -16.92 -0.31 13.64
C SER A 351 -15.61 0.45 13.82
N ASP A 352 -15.56 1.28 14.86
CA ASP A 352 -14.34 2.02 15.22
C ASP A 352 -13.25 1.06 15.74
N GLU A 353 -13.62 -0.03 16.41
CA GLU A 353 -12.70 -1.09 16.80
C GLU A 353 -12.10 -1.82 15.60
N ALA A 354 -12.87 -2.00 14.52
CA ALA A 354 -12.37 -2.63 13.30
C ALA A 354 -11.27 -1.76 12.64
N VAL A 355 -11.48 -0.44 12.56
CA VAL A 355 -10.46 0.51 12.07
C VAL A 355 -9.21 0.49 12.95
N ALA A 356 -9.38 0.49 14.28
CA ALA A 356 -8.24 0.41 15.20
C ALA A 356 -7.45 -0.89 15.03
N ALA A 357 -8.15 -2.03 14.97
CA ALA A 357 -7.52 -3.33 14.76
C ALA A 357 -6.79 -3.42 13.41
N MET A 358 -7.34 -2.79 12.36
CA MET A 358 -6.68 -2.69 11.06
C MET A 358 -5.34 -1.96 11.18
N PHE A 359 -5.33 -0.70 11.65
CA PHE A 359 -4.10 0.10 11.76
C PHE A 359 -3.03 -0.56 12.64
N ASN A 360 -3.43 -1.13 13.77
CA ASN A 360 -2.51 -1.78 14.72
C ASN A 360 -1.85 -3.05 14.17
N ARG A 361 -2.35 -3.59 13.06
CA ARG A 361 -1.84 -4.80 12.42
C ARG A 361 -1.19 -4.53 11.06
N LEU A 362 -1.25 -3.31 10.54
CA LEU A 362 -0.67 -2.98 9.22
C LEU A 362 0.84 -3.12 9.21
N THR A 363 1.50 -2.85 10.34
CA THR A 363 2.96 -2.86 10.45
C THR A 363 3.53 -4.06 11.21
N ASP A 364 2.71 -5.08 11.45
CA ASP A 364 3.13 -6.37 12.00
C ASP A 364 4.13 -7.05 11.04
N ASN A 365 5.27 -7.50 11.57
CA ASN A 365 6.36 -8.10 10.79
C ASN A 365 6.98 -7.18 9.70
N VAL A 366 6.72 -5.86 9.76
CA VAL A 366 7.27 -4.87 8.83
C VAL A 366 8.50 -4.19 9.44
N GLY A 367 9.56 -4.03 8.64
CA GLY A 367 10.74 -3.26 9.03
C GLY A 367 10.49 -1.76 8.95
N VAL A 368 10.31 -1.09 10.09
CA VAL A 368 10.00 0.35 10.17
C VAL A 368 11.11 1.12 10.88
N SER A 369 11.66 2.12 10.19
CA SER A 369 12.41 3.25 10.78
C SER A 369 11.54 4.49 10.54
N ILE A 370 11.27 5.29 11.57
CA ILE A 370 10.56 6.57 11.40
C ILE A 370 11.60 7.67 11.36
N GLU A 371 11.75 8.30 10.21
CA GLU A 371 12.67 9.40 9.96
C GLU A 371 11.90 10.61 9.42
N PHE A 372 10.95 10.38 8.52
CA PHE A 372 10.12 11.41 7.92
C PHE A 372 9.22 12.13 8.93
N TYR A 373 8.54 11.39 9.81
CA TYR A 373 7.65 11.96 10.84
C TYR A 373 8.31 12.20 12.20
N ALA A 374 9.62 11.97 12.32
CA ALA A 374 10.31 12.09 13.60
C ALA A 374 10.18 13.48 14.22
N TRP A 375 10.24 14.53 13.40
CA TRP A 375 10.09 15.91 13.84
C TRP A 375 8.71 16.19 14.45
N ILE A 376 7.63 15.70 13.82
CA ILE A 376 6.26 15.85 14.34
C ILE A 376 6.14 15.16 15.69
N CYS A 377 6.64 13.93 15.78
CA CYS A 377 6.57 13.14 17.01
C CYS A 377 7.28 13.86 18.17
N ASN A 378 8.45 14.44 17.89
CA ASN A 378 9.22 15.19 18.87
C ASN A 378 8.51 16.48 19.30
N ASP A 379 7.98 17.27 18.36
CA ASP A 379 7.26 18.50 18.69
C ASP A 379 5.98 18.23 19.50
N VAL A 380 5.24 17.17 19.14
CA VAL A 380 4.05 16.71 19.88
C VAL A 380 4.44 16.31 21.31
N ASN A 381 5.50 15.53 21.48
CA ASN A 381 5.97 15.09 22.78
C ASN A 381 6.50 16.24 23.64
N GLU A 382 7.24 17.19 23.07
CA GLU A 382 7.70 18.38 23.78
C GLU A 382 6.51 19.20 24.29
N HIS A 383 5.53 19.45 23.41
CA HIS A 383 4.32 20.20 23.78
C HIS A 383 3.49 19.47 24.85
N TYR A 384 3.30 18.16 24.69
CA TYR A 384 2.63 17.31 25.67
C TYR A 384 3.30 17.42 27.04
N ASN A 385 4.62 17.26 27.10
CA ASN A 385 5.38 17.30 28.34
C ASN A 385 5.28 18.69 29.00
N ALA A 386 5.34 19.78 28.22
CA ALA A 386 5.17 21.13 28.73
C ALA A 386 3.78 21.34 29.37
N LEU A 387 2.71 20.88 28.71
CA LEU A 387 1.34 20.96 29.23
C LEU A 387 1.15 20.10 30.48
N TRP A 388 1.66 18.86 30.45
CA TRP A 388 1.59 17.93 31.56
C TRP A 388 2.29 18.47 32.81
N ASN A 389 3.52 18.98 32.64
CA ASN A 389 4.28 19.60 33.71
C ASN A 389 3.55 20.81 34.31
N LYS A 390 2.93 21.65 33.48
CA LYS A 390 2.12 22.79 33.93
C LYS A 390 0.89 22.34 34.73
N ARG A 391 0.20 21.28 34.29
CA ARG A 391 -0.97 20.73 35.00
C ARG A 391 -0.59 20.12 36.35
N ILE A 392 0.48 19.33 36.40
CA ILE A 392 1.01 18.80 37.67
C ILE A 392 1.42 19.93 38.62
N ALA A 393 2.10 20.97 38.11
CA ALA A 393 2.46 22.12 38.92
C ALA A 393 1.22 22.85 39.49
N SER A 394 0.19 23.05 38.65
CA SER A 394 -1.09 23.64 39.07
C SER A 394 -1.82 22.79 40.11
N LEU A 395 -1.85 21.47 39.94
CA LEU A 395 -2.48 20.55 40.88
C LEU A 395 -1.73 20.52 42.22
N ARG A 396 -0.39 20.47 42.18
CA ARG A 396 0.46 20.56 43.37
C ARG A 396 0.24 21.89 44.09
N HIS A 397 0.13 22.99 43.33
CA HIS A 397 -0.16 24.28 43.92
C HIS A 397 -1.57 24.29 44.52
N ASN A 398 -2.61 24.23 43.70
CA ASN A 398 -3.97 24.50 44.16
C ASN A 398 -4.50 23.50 45.20
N TYR A 399 -4.09 22.23 45.17
CA TYR A 399 -4.62 21.18 46.04
C TYR A 399 -3.63 20.64 47.06
N PHE A 400 -2.34 20.61 46.75
CA PHE A 400 -1.31 20.04 47.63
C PHE A 400 -0.28 21.08 48.09
N ASN A 401 -0.70 22.35 48.22
CA ASN A 401 0.15 23.44 48.69
C ASN A 401 0.61 23.29 50.15
N THR A 402 0.01 22.38 50.93
CA THR A 402 0.42 22.09 52.30
C THR A 402 0.55 20.59 52.55
N PRO A 403 1.51 20.15 53.40
CA PRO A 403 1.62 18.74 53.78
C PRO A 403 0.32 18.19 54.36
N TRP A 404 -0.45 19.02 55.07
CA TRP A 404 -1.72 18.65 55.68
C TRP A 404 -2.81 18.33 54.66
N ALA A 405 -2.86 19.01 53.52
CA ALA A 405 -3.84 18.71 52.47
C ALA A 405 -3.60 17.31 51.86
N PHE A 406 -2.33 16.95 51.64
CA PHE A 406 -1.96 15.61 51.18
C PHE A 406 -2.26 14.52 52.21
N ILE A 407 -1.91 14.76 53.48
CA ILE A 407 -2.23 13.83 54.58
C ILE A 407 -3.74 13.68 54.75
N SER A 408 -4.51 14.76 54.62
CA SER A 408 -5.98 14.73 54.74
C SER A 408 -6.62 13.92 53.60
N PHE A 409 -6.10 14.07 52.37
CA PHE A 409 -6.53 13.25 51.24
C PHE A 409 -6.26 11.75 51.49
N LEU A 410 -5.06 11.39 51.98
CA LEU A 410 -4.72 10.00 52.31
C LEU A 410 -5.59 9.44 53.44
N ALA A 411 -5.86 10.22 54.49
CA ALA A 411 -6.74 9.81 55.58
C ALA A 411 -8.18 9.58 55.09
N ALA A 412 -8.70 10.45 54.24
CA ALA A 412 -10.03 10.31 53.65
C ALA A 412 -10.13 9.07 52.74
N ALA A 413 -9.12 8.83 51.89
CA ALA A 413 -9.05 7.63 51.05
C ALA A 413 -8.97 6.34 51.90
N PHE A 414 -8.18 6.34 52.98
CA PHE A 414 -8.07 5.21 53.90
C PHE A 414 -9.39 4.92 54.61
N LEU A 415 -10.09 5.95 55.10
CA LEU A 415 -11.41 5.80 55.71
C LEU A 415 -12.44 5.26 54.71
N LEU A 416 -12.42 5.72 53.45
CA LEU A 416 -13.29 5.18 52.38
C LEU A 416 -13.02 3.70 52.09
N LEU A 417 -11.76 3.28 52.11
CA LEU A 417 -11.38 1.87 51.97
C LEU A 417 -11.91 1.03 53.15
N LEU A 418 -11.79 1.54 54.38
CA LEU A 418 -12.33 0.89 55.57
C LEU A 418 -13.86 0.78 55.53
N THR A 419 -14.57 1.81 55.08
CA THR A 419 -16.04 1.76 54.95
C THR A 419 -16.47 0.79 53.86
N LEU A 420 -15.75 0.71 52.74
CA LEU A 420 -15.97 -0.30 51.70
C LEU A 420 -15.76 -1.72 52.26
N LEU A 421 -14.66 -1.97 52.97
CA LEU A 421 -14.40 -3.26 53.63
C LEU A 421 -15.47 -3.60 54.67
N GLN A 422 -15.85 -2.65 55.52
CA GLN A 422 -16.92 -2.85 56.49
C GLN A 422 -18.24 -3.21 55.79
N THR A 423 -18.57 -2.53 54.70
CA THR A 423 -19.79 -2.77 53.92
C THR A 423 -19.76 -4.15 53.28
N THR A 424 -18.63 -4.59 52.70
CA THR A 424 -18.51 -5.92 52.10
C THR A 424 -18.61 -7.04 53.12
N PHE A 425 -17.99 -6.91 54.30
CA PHE A 425 -18.12 -7.88 55.39
C PHE A 425 -19.53 -7.91 56.01
N THR A 426 -20.25 -6.78 55.99
CA THR A 426 -21.64 -6.71 56.50
C THR A 426 -22.64 -7.35 55.53
N ILE A 427 -22.40 -7.22 54.21
CA ILE A 427 -23.28 -7.78 53.16
C ILE A 427 -22.99 -9.26 52.89
N PHE A 428 -21.73 -9.70 53.04
CA PHE A 428 -21.33 -11.10 52.92
C PHE A 428 -20.82 -11.64 54.26
N PRO A 429 -21.69 -11.86 55.26
CA PRO A 429 -21.29 -12.56 56.47
C PRO A 429 -20.89 -13.99 56.08
N ARG A 430 -19.64 -14.35 56.33
CA ARG A 430 -19.17 -15.74 56.20
C ARG A 430 -20.04 -16.63 57.08
N HIS A 431 -20.68 -17.63 56.46
CA HIS A 431 -21.28 -18.77 57.17
C HIS A 431 -20.23 -19.58 57.92
#